data_AF-A0A8G2BWE7-F1
#
_entry.id   AF-A0A8G2BWE7-F1
#
_cell.length_a   1.000
_cell.length_b   1.000
_cell.length_c   1.000
_cell.angle_alpha   90.00
_cell.angle_beta   90.00
_cell.angle_gamma   90.00
#
_symmetry.space_group_name_H-M   'P 1'
#
loop_
_entity.id
_entity.type
_entity.pdbx_description
1 polymer ?
#
loop_
_entity_poly.entity_id
_entity_poly.type
_entity_poly.pdbx_seq_one_letter_code
_entity_poly.pdbx_strand_id
1 'polypeptide(L)'
;MKIKEMNNVSEMIQGCNEAVVNYALTDNMKLVHMVTFYNSNDCDIEHVCSSLNEICKRQGNISICKAFLYKIISLAKVAKNKGFDFHAILFKDIPGYAPDQDRVSDCRTSKSTRI
;
A
#
# COMPACT_ATOMS: atom_id res chain seq x y z
N MET A 1 23.12 -19.84 15.61
CA MET A 1 22.29 -19.29 14.51
C MET A 1 22.96 -19.68 13.20
N LYS A 2 22.32 -20.50 12.34
CA LYS A 2 22.88 -20.83 11.02
C LYS A 2 22.53 -19.68 10.08
N ILE A 3 23.54 -18.97 9.57
CA ILE A 3 23.38 -17.93 8.57
C ILE A 3 23.37 -18.64 7.21
N LYS A 4 22.27 -18.48 6.45
CA LYS A 4 22.14 -18.99 5.08
C LYS A 4 22.17 -17.79 4.14
N GLU A 5 23.07 -17.80 3.15
CA GLU A 5 23.02 -16.83 2.06
C GLU A 5 21.76 -17.11 1.21
N MET A 6 20.97 -16.07 0.97
CA MET A 6 19.80 -16.16 0.09
C MET A 6 20.25 -15.97 -1.36
N ASN A 7 20.10 -17.01 -2.16
CA ASN A 7 20.61 -17.03 -3.52
C ASN A 7 19.64 -16.42 -4.55
N ASN A 8 18.36 -16.28 -4.21
CA ASN A 8 17.36 -15.69 -5.09
C ASN A 8 16.20 -15.04 -4.33
N VAL A 9 15.49 -14.12 -5.00
CA VAL A 9 14.30 -13.44 -4.46
C VAL A 9 13.13 -14.42 -4.30
N SER A 10 13.07 -15.49 -5.10
CA SER A 10 12.00 -16.50 -4.98
C SER A 10 12.01 -17.21 -3.62
N GLU A 11 13.18 -17.43 -3.01
CA GLU A 11 13.32 -17.99 -1.66
C GLU A 11 12.75 -17.04 -0.59
N MET A 12 12.74 -15.72 -0.82
CA MET A 12 12.09 -14.74 0.07
C MET A 12 10.56 -14.77 -0.04
N ILE A 13 10.06 -15.04 -1.24
CA ILE A 13 8.61 -15.06 -1.52
C ILE A 13 8.01 -16.42 -1.15
N GLN A 14 8.82 -17.48 -1.12
CA GLN A 14 8.37 -18.83 -0.82
C GLN A 14 7.75 -18.90 0.58
N GLY A 15 6.46 -19.24 0.66
CA GLY A 15 5.66 -19.23 1.90
C GLY A 15 4.70 -18.05 2.03
N CYS A 16 4.85 -16.99 1.22
CA CYS A 16 3.85 -15.94 1.13
C CYS A 16 2.64 -16.40 0.30
N ASN A 17 1.44 -16.07 0.76
CA ASN A 17 0.17 -16.40 0.09
C ASN A 17 -0.58 -15.15 -0.41
N GLU A 18 -0.14 -13.96 -0.01
CA GLU A 18 -0.73 -12.67 -0.36
C GLU A 18 0.34 -11.63 -0.66
N ALA A 19 -0.04 -10.63 -1.45
CA ALA A 19 0.81 -9.49 -1.79
C ALA A 19 -0.01 -8.21 -1.78
N VAL A 20 0.55 -7.15 -1.20
CA VAL A 20 0.03 -5.79 -1.30
C VAL A 20 0.91 -4.98 -2.24
N VAL A 21 0.29 -4.37 -3.25
CA VAL A 21 0.94 -3.42 -4.15
C VAL A 21 0.49 -2.02 -3.76
N ASN A 22 1.41 -1.23 -3.19
CA ASN A 22 1.18 0.16 -2.87
C ASN A 22 1.71 1.05 -3.99
N TYR A 23 0.81 1.75 -4.67
CA TYR A 23 1.14 2.78 -5.64
C TYR A 23 1.21 4.12 -4.92
N ALA A 24 2.27 4.88 -5.18
CA ALA A 24 2.44 6.21 -4.62
C ALA A 24 2.81 7.20 -5.71
N LEU A 25 2.22 8.40 -5.66
CA LEU A 25 2.60 9.52 -6.49
C LEU A 25 3.50 10.42 -5.65
N THR A 26 4.66 10.74 -6.19
CA THR A 26 5.61 11.66 -5.56
C THR A 26 5.23 13.12 -5.81
N ASP A 27 5.86 14.03 -5.07
CA ASP A 27 5.65 15.49 -5.18
C ASP A 27 5.99 16.04 -6.58
N ASN A 28 6.83 15.35 -7.36
CA ASN A 28 7.15 15.67 -8.75
C ASN A 28 6.28 14.91 -9.78
N MET A 29 5.10 14.42 -9.36
CA MET A 29 4.13 13.72 -10.21
C MET A 29 4.65 12.43 -10.84
N LYS A 30 5.65 11.77 -10.22
CA LYS A 30 6.16 10.49 -10.68
C LYS A 30 5.43 9.36 -9.94
N LEU A 31 4.90 8.41 -10.71
CA LEU A 31 4.33 7.19 -10.14
C LEU A 31 5.45 6.25 -9.72
N VAL A 32 5.43 5.82 -8.46
CA VAL A 32 6.28 4.77 -7.91
C VAL A 32 5.41 3.69 -7.28
N HIS A 33 5.95 2.49 -7.11
CA HIS A 33 5.22 1.41 -6.46
C HIS A 33 6.15 0.56 -5.58
N MET A 34 5.56 -0.03 -4.56
CA MET A 34 6.20 -0.98 -3.65
C MET A 34 5.33 -2.23 -3.58
N VAL A 35 5.97 -3.39 -3.67
CA VAL A 35 5.28 -4.69 -3.56
C VAL A 35 5.74 -5.35 -2.27
N THR A 36 4.79 -5.73 -1.43
CA THR A 36 5.04 -6.44 -0.17
C THR A 36 4.39 -7.80 -0.23
N PHE A 37 5.20 -8.85 -0.12
CA PHE A 37 4.75 -10.23 -0.01
C PHE A 37 4.63 -10.61 1.46
N TYR A 38 3.55 -11.29 1.83
CA TYR A 38 3.36 -11.77 3.20
C TYR A 38 2.51 -13.05 3.23
N ASN A 39 2.56 -13.74 4.37
CA ASN A 39 1.68 -14.87 4.66
C ASN A 39 0.55 -14.39 5.58
N SER A 40 -0.69 -14.42 5.10
CA SER A 40 -1.85 -13.96 5.86
C SER A 40 -2.21 -14.81 7.08
N ASN A 41 -1.56 -15.97 7.26
CA ASN A 41 -1.63 -16.74 8.49
C ASN A 41 -0.73 -16.17 9.61
N ASP A 42 0.31 -15.43 9.25
CA ASP A 42 1.33 -14.91 10.18
C ASP A 42 1.16 -13.41 10.47
N CYS A 43 0.58 -12.67 9.53
CA CYS A 43 0.40 -11.22 9.62
C CYS A 43 -0.90 -10.80 8.95
N ASP A 44 -1.67 -9.94 9.61
CA ASP A 44 -2.87 -9.36 9.01
C ASP A 44 -2.53 -8.22 8.03
N ILE A 45 -3.49 -7.93 7.17
CA ILE A 45 -3.32 -6.89 6.16
C ILE A 45 -3.26 -5.47 6.74
N GLU A 46 -3.92 -5.24 7.88
CA GLU A 46 -3.97 -3.91 8.50
C GLU A 46 -2.58 -3.50 9.00
N HIS A 47 -1.84 -4.43 9.60
CA HIS A 47 -0.46 -4.25 10.01
C HIS A 47 0.46 -3.99 8.81
N VAL A 48 0.29 -4.75 7.73
CA VAL A 48 1.06 -4.55 6.49
C VAL A 48 0.79 -3.13 5.95
N CYS A 49 -0.46 -2.77 5.73
CA CYS A 49 -0.82 -1.47 5.16
C CYS A 49 -0.44 -0.29 6.07
N SER A 50 -0.59 -0.43 7.38
CA SER A 50 -0.15 0.59 8.35
C SER A 50 1.36 0.81 8.29
N SER A 51 2.13 -0.28 8.19
CA SER A 51 3.59 -0.20 8.05
C SER A 51 4.00 0.48 6.74
N LEU A 52 3.32 0.16 5.62
CA LEU A 52 3.57 0.81 4.33
C LEU A 52 3.25 2.30 4.36
N ASN A 53 2.15 2.69 5.00
CA ASN A 53 1.76 4.09 5.14
C ASN A 53 2.77 4.88 5.98
N GLU A 54 3.30 4.29 7.05
CA GLU A 54 4.35 4.92 7.86
C GLU A 54 5.65 5.10 7.06
N ILE A 55 6.03 4.12 6.22
CA ILE A 55 7.16 4.25 5.29
C ILE A 55 6.92 5.42 4.32
N CYS A 56 5.75 5.46 3.66
CA CYS A 56 5.40 6.53 2.73
C CYS A 56 5.45 7.91 3.40
N LYS A 57 4.94 8.03 4.63
CA LYS A 57 4.99 9.25 5.43
C LYS A 57 6.43 9.69 5.71
N ARG A 58 7.32 8.75 6.05
CA ARG A 58 8.73 9.03 6.35
C ARG A 58 9.58 9.41 5.13
N GLN A 59 9.26 8.89 3.94
CA GLN A 59 9.97 9.26 2.71
C GLN A 59 9.87 10.77 2.42
N GLY A 60 8.82 11.42 2.90
CA GLY A 60 8.72 12.88 2.87
C GLY A 60 8.61 13.48 1.48
N ASN A 61 8.52 12.69 0.41
CA ASN A 61 8.32 13.12 -0.98
C ASN A 61 7.12 12.44 -1.65
N ILE A 62 6.33 11.69 -0.88
CA ILE A 62 5.09 11.04 -1.31
C ILE A 62 3.93 11.97 -1.03
N SER A 63 3.12 12.20 -2.05
CA SER A 63 1.95 13.06 -1.96
C SER A 63 0.67 12.27 -1.76
N ILE A 64 0.47 11.20 -2.53
CA ILE A 64 -0.71 10.33 -2.44
C ILE A 64 -0.29 8.88 -2.56
N CYS A 65 -0.92 7.98 -1.80
CA CYS A 65 -0.74 6.55 -1.97
C CYS A 65 -2.07 5.81 -2.07
N LYS A 66 -2.06 4.63 -2.70
CA LYS A 66 -3.19 3.72 -2.83
C LYS A 66 -2.66 2.28 -2.89
N ALA A 67 -3.26 1.37 -2.12
CA ALA A 67 -2.83 -0.02 -2.09
C ALA A 67 -3.90 -1.00 -2.60
N PHE A 68 -3.44 -2.06 -3.26
CA PHE A 68 -4.27 -3.15 -3.76
C PHE A 68 -3.78 -4.49 -3.24
N LEU A 69 -4.71 -5.33 -2.81
CA LEU A 69 -4.44 -6.67 -2.33
C LEU A 69 -4.54 -7.71 -3.44
N TYR A 70 -3.61 -8.66 -3.44
CA TYR A 70 -3.56 -9.80 -4.33
C TYR A 70 -3.36 -11.10 -3.53
N LYS A 71 -4.07 -12.16 -3.92
CA LYS A 71 -3.78 -13.55 -3.54
C LYS A 71 -2.72 -14.11 -4.50
N ILE A 72 -1.72 -14.79 -3.97
CA ILE A 72 -0.69 -15.47 -4.76
C ILE A 72 -1.17 -16.89 -5.03
N ILE A 73 -1.34 -17.24 -6.30
CA ILE A 73 -1.69 -18.60 -6.72
C ILE A 73 -0.41 -19.37 -7.05
N SER A 74 0.53 -18.70 -7.72
CA SER A 74 1.89 -19.17 -7.99
C SER A 74 2.82 -17.97 -8.23
N LEU A 75 4.13 -18.21 -8.33
CA LEU A 75 5.11 -17.15 -8.62
C LEU A 75 4.83 -16.39 -9.93
N ALA A 76 4.13 -17.02 -10.89
CA ALA A 76 3.77 -16.42 -12.17
C ALA A 76 2.30 -15.93 -12.22
N LYS A 77 1.50 -16.17 -11.17
CA LYS A 77 0.05 -15.93 -11.21
C LYS A 77 -0.48 -15.39 -9.88
N VAL A 78 -1.06 -14.20 -9.95
CA VAL A 78 -1.75 -13.55 -8.83
C VAL A 78 -3.21 -13.27 -9.19
N ALA A 79 -4.07 -13.22 -8.18
CA ALA A 79 -5.47 -12.80 -8.32
C ALA A 79 -5.73 -11.59 -7.44
N LYS A 80 -6.20 -10.48 -8.03
CA LYS A 80 -6.61 -9.30 -7.26
C LYS A 80 -7.79 -9.69 -6.34
N ASN A 81 -7.67 -9.42 -5.05
CA ASN A 81 -8.77 -9.66 -4.12
C ASN A 81 -9.82 -8.56 -4.30
N LYS A 82 -11.04 -8.92 -4.72
CA LYS A 82 -12.13 -7.96 -4.92
C LYS A 82 -12.76 -7.65 -3.56
N GLY A 83 -12.91 -6.36 -3.24
CA GLY A 83 -13.54 -5.89 -1.99
C GLY A 83 -12.57 -5.41 -0.92
N PHE A 84 -11.27 -5.68 -1.05
CA PHE A 84 -10.21 -5.10 -0.22
C PHE A 84 -9.39 -4.11 -1.04
N ASP A 85 -9.92 -2.89 -1.18
CA ASP A 85 -9.18 -1.76 -1.74
C ASP A 85 -8.87 -0.80 -0.59
N PHE A 86 -7.58 -0.49 -0.38
CA PHE A 86 -7.22 0.61 0.50
C PHE A 86 -7.42 1.90 -0.26
N HIS A 87 -8.27 2.78 0.29
CA HIS A 87 -8.56 4.06 -0.32
C HIS A 87 -7.31 4.92 -0.44
N ALA A 88 -7.34 5.85 -1.40
CA ALA A 88 -6.22 6.72 -1.62
C ALA A 88 -6.07 7.69 -0.44
N ILE A 89 -4.86 7.81 0.10
CA ILE A 89 -4.53 8.69 1.22
C ILE A 89 -3.66 9.82 0.68
N LEU A 90 -4.11 11.07 0.88
CA LEU A 90 -3.35 12.28 0.57
C LEU A 90 -2.52 12.69 1.80
N PHE A 91 -1.20 12.76 1.63
CA PHE A 91 -0.27 13.22 2.66
C PHE A 91 0.08 14.70 2.56
N LYS A 92 -0.06 15.30 1.36
CA LYS A 92 0.31 16.69 1.10
C LYS A 92 -0.53 17.30 -0.02
N ASP A 93 -0.67 18.61 0.02
CA ASP A 93 -1.25 19.39 -1.08
C ASP A 93 -0.25 19.49 -2.24
N ILE A 94 -0.67 19.10 -3.46
CA ILE A 94 0.17 19.12 -4.66
C ILE A 94 -0.35 20.21 -5.61
N PRO A 95 0.50 21.10 -6.14
CA PRO A 95 0.10 22.07 -7.15
C PRO A 95 -0.56 21.39 -8.36
N GLY A 96 -1.77 21.83 -8.71
CA GLY A 96 -2.55 21.28 -9.83
C GLY A 96 -3.28 19.97 -9.53
N TYR A 97 -3.08 19.36 -8.36
CA TYR A 97 -3.92 18.27 -7.89
C TYR A 97 -5.06 18.82 -7.03
N ALA A 98 -6.25 18.86 -7.59
CA ALA A 98 -7.47 19.09 -6.84
C ALA A 98 -8.15 17.73 -6.63
N PRO A 99 -8.17 17.17 -5.40
CA PRO A 99 -8.92 15.96 -5.14
C PRO A 99 -10.40 16.21 -5.44
N ASP A 100 -11.05 15.23 -6.09
CA ASP A 100 -12.49 15.27 -6.35
C ASP A 100 -13.24 15.39 -5.01
N GLN A 101 -13.88 16.53 -4.79
CA GLN A 101 -14.49 16.87 -3.50
C GLN A 101 -15.66 15.95 -3.12
N ASP A 102 -16.29 15.30 -4.09
CA ASP A 102 -17.39 14.36 -3.84
C ASP A 102 -16.87 12.95 -3.53
N ARG A 103 -15.59 12.68 -3.83
CA ARG A 103 -14.98 11.34 -3.70
C ARG A 103 -13.85 11.27 -2.68
N VAL A 104 -13.39 12.42 -2.18
CA VAL A 104 -12.30 12.51 -1.20
C VAL A 104 -12.82 13.19 0.06
N SER A 105 -12.81 12.45 1.16
CA SER A 105 -13.13 12.99 2.49
C SER A 105 -11.84 13.39 3.18
N ASP A 106 -11.69 14.68 3.54
CA ASP A 106 -10.58 15.11 4.39
C ASP A 106 -10.87 14.73 5.86
N CYS A 107 -10.24 13.65 6.31
CA CYS A 107 -10.40 13.12 7.66
C CYS A 107 -9.88 14.06 8.77
N ARG A 108 -9.14 15.13 8.45
CA ARG A 108 -8.75 16.18 9.42
C ARG A 108 -9.90 17.13 9.69
N THR A 109 -10.73 17.36 8.67
CA THR A 109 -11.96 18.13 8.79
C THR A 109 -13.06 17.16 9.18
N SER A 110 -13.18 16.84 10.46
CA SER A 110 -14.39 16.19 10.96
C SER A 110 -15.57 17.10 10.61
N LYS A 111 -16.30 16.81 9.54
CA LYS A 111 -17.64 17.37 9.35
C LYS A 111 -18.43 16.86 10.54
N SER A 112 -18.69 17.74 11.52
CA SER A 112 -19.66 17.49 12.57
C SER A 112 -20.96 17.11 11.87
N THR A 113 -21.30 15.83 11.91
CA THR A 113 -22.61 15.35 11.52
C THR A 113 -23.57 15.96 12.54
N ARG A 114 -24.20 17.08 12.18
CA ARG A 114 -25.39 17.53 12.90
C ARG A 114 -26.42 16.42 12.71
N ILE A 115 -26.74 15.75 13.81
CA ILE A 115 -27.84 14.80 13.97
C ILE A 115 -29.15 15.54 13.70
#